data_AF-A0A8X7BVJ2-F1
#
_entry.id   AF-A0A8X7BVJ2-F1
#
_cell.length_a   1.000
_cell.length_b   1.000
_cell.length_c   1.000
_cell.angle_alpha   90.00
_cell.angle_beta   90.00
_cell.angle_gamma   90.00
#
_symmetry.space_group_name_H-M   'P 1'
#
loop_
_entity.id
_entity.type
_entity.pdbx_description
1 polymer ?
#
loop_
_entity_poly.entity_id
_entity_poly.type
_entity_poly.pdbx_seq_one_letter_code
_entity_poly.pdbx_strand_id
1 'polypeptide(L)'
;MLHHHHDDTRRNRSRVVVMPKYSEYDLYEFAVCNVHPNRAIPDDQQQEIQGQISFWQKKIGCPLNIHISLRGYDMGDHHGAHQSVQQEQDNETPAPVHKHGFHIHSSGDLSNGCHTSTPRMLTMEDLKP
;
A
#
# COMPACT_ATOMS: atom_id res chain seq x y z
N MET A 1 10.85 41.76 -8.61
CA MET A 1 11.13 40.41 -9.15
C MET A 1 11.81 39.60 -8.06
N LEU A 2 11.05 38.77 -7.35
CA LEU A 2 11.58 37.79 -6.39
C LEU A 2 11.60 36.43 -7.08
N HIS A 3 12.76 35.78 -7.16
CA HIS A 3 12.88 34.38 -7.54
C HIS A 3 12.75 33.52 -6.29
N HIS A 4 11.65 32.75 -6.20
CA HIS A 4 11.57 31.63 -5.27
C HIS A 4 12.26 30.42 -5.92
N HIS A 5 13.45 30.08 -5.43
CA HIS A 5 14.04 28.77 -5.65
C HIS A 5 13.25 27.75 -4.83
N HIS A 6 12.48 26.91 -5.52
CA HIS A 6 12.03 25.64 -4.97
C HIS A 6 13.27 24.74 -4.77
N ASP A 7 13.65 24.57 -3.51
CA ASP A 7 14.61 23.55 -3.08
C ASP A 7 13.90 22.19 -3.13
N ASP A 8 13.88 21.59 -4.32
CA ASP A 8 13.39 20.24 -4.59
C ASP A 8 14.41 19.17 -4.18
N THR A 9 14.98 19.28 -2.98
CA THR A 9 15.77 18.18 -2.38
C THR A 9 14.88 17.20 -1.61
N ARG A 10 13.82 16.70 -2.26
CA ARG A 10 13.19 15.43 -1.86
C ARG A 10 14.16 14.30 -2.17
N ARG A 11 15.09 14.03 -1.23
CA ARG A 11 15.84 12.78 -1.15
C ARG A 11 14.85 11.62 -1.06
N ASN A 12 14.50 11.06 -2.22
CA ASN A 12 13.75 9.82 -2.36
C ASN A 12 14.66 8.64 -1.94
N ARG A 13 15.06 8.60 -0.67
CA ARG A 13 15.70 7.42 -0.09
C ARG A 13 14.60 6.40 0.13
N SER A 14 14.32 5.62 -0.91
CA SER A 14 13.65 4.33 -0.76
C SER A 14 14.50 3.49 0.19
N ARG A 15 14.22 3.60 1.50
CA ARG A 15 14.87 2.79 2.52
C ARG A 15 14.24 1.41 2.41
N VAL A 16 14.98 0.48 1.82
CA VAL A 16 14.64 -0.94 1.87
C VAL A 16 14.59 -1.33 3.34
N VAL A 17 13.42 -1.76 3.78
CA VAL A 17 13.17 -2.14 5.17
C VAL A 17 13.49 -3.63 5.29
N VAL A 18 14.45 -3.97 6.16
CA VAL A 18 14.94 -5.35 6.32
C VAL A 18 14.31 -5.96 7.56
N MET A 19 13.77 -7.17 7.41
CA MET A 19 13.20 -7.93 8.51
C MET A 19 14.31 -8.28 9.54
N PRO A 20 14.04 -8.24 10.85
CA PRO A 20 15.06 -8.53 11.87
C PRO A 20 15.62 -9.94 11.70
N LYS A 21 16.85 -10.15 12.16
CA LYS A 21 17.43 -11.50 12.24
C LYS A 21 16.80 -12.25 13.41
N TYR A 22 16.72 -13.57 13.31
CA TYR A 22 16.15 -14.42 14.37
C TYR A 22 16.77 -14.16 15.76
N SER A 23 18.08 -13.92 15.81
CA SER A 23 18.83 -13.59 17.03
C SER A 23 18.40 -12.29 17.72
N GLU A 24 17.61 -11.45 17.04
CA GLU A 24 17.19 -10.15 17.54
C GLU A 24 15.69 -10.10 17.87
N TYR A 25 14.93 -11.19 17.65
CA TYR A 25 13.47 -11.18 17.75
C TYR A 25 12.95 -10.70 19.12
N ASP A 26 13.64 -11.02 20.21
CA ASP A 26 13.25 -10.59 21.56
C ASP A 26 13.27 -9.06 21.76
N LEU A 27 13.96 -8.32 20.87
CA LEU A 27 14.03 -6.86 20.89
C LEU A 27 12.86 -6.18 20.16
N TYR A 28 12.06 -6.96 19.43
CA TYR A 28 10.99 -6.46 18.58
C TYR A 28 9.62 -6.99 19.03
N GLU A 29 8.60 -6.23 18.66
CA GLU A 29 7.22 -6.69 18.60
C GLU A 29 6.87 -6.90 17.13
N PHE A 30 6.08 -7.95 16.87
CA PHE A 30 5.70 -8.36 15.53
C PHE A 30 4.18 -8.48 15.44
N ALA A 31 3.64 -8.10 14.29
CA ALA A 31 2.25 -8.38 13.95
C ALA A 31 2.15 -8.76 12.47
N VAL A 32 1.14 -9.55 12.13
CA VAL A 32 0.88 -9.99 10.75
C VAL A 32 -0.60 -9.81 10.46
N CYS A 33 -0.89 -9.24 9.29
CA CYS A 33 -2.24 -9.13 8.75
C CYS A 33 -2.33 -9.93 7.45
N ASN A 34 -3.19 -10.94 7.41
CA ASN A 34 -3.48 -11.71 6.21
C ASN A 34 -4.62 -11.04 5.45
N VAL A 35 -4.32 -10.48 4.29
CA VAL A 35 -5.27 -9.74 3.45
C VAL A 35 -6.02 -10.74 2.58
N HIS A 36 -7.35 -10.59 2.57
CA HIS A 36 -8.27 -11.39 1.76
C HIS A 36 -9.21 -10.46 0.97
N PRO A 37 -9.79 -10.93 -0.14
CA PRO A 37 -10.73 -10.16 -0.93
C PRO A 37 -11.96 -9.72 -0.12
N ASN A 38 -12.41 -8.49 -0.32
CA ASN A 38 -13.60 -7.97 0.35
C ASN A 38 -14.86 -8.49 -0.33
N ARG A 39 -15.49 -9.51 0.27
CA ARG A 39 -16.72 -10.16 -0.25
C ARG A 39 -18.00 -9.36 -0.04
N ALA A 40 -17.91 -8.15 0.52
CA ALA A 40 -19.05 -7.27 0.69
C ALA A 40 -19.27 -6.31 -0.51
N ILE A 41 -18.32 -6.26 -1.46
CA ILE A 41 -18.44 -5.52 -2.72
C ILE A 41 -19.13 -6.42 -3.76
N PRO A 42 -19.91 -5.92 -4.72
CA PRO A 42 -20.42 -6.73 -5.84
C PRO A 42 -19.31 -7.40 -6.68
N ASP A 43 -19.54 -8.62 -7.17
CA ASP A 43 -18.52 -9.45 -7.84
C ASP A 43 -17.88 -8.76 -9.08
N ASP A 44 -18.63 -7.93 -9.80
CA ASP A 44 -18.16 -7.17 -10.96
C ASP A 44 -17.19 -6.03 -10.61
N GLN A 45 -17.11 -5.66 -9.32
CA GLN A 45 -16.24 -4.61 -8.79
C GLN A 45 -15.14 -5.17 -7.87
N GLN A 46 -15.17 -6.47 -7.58
CA GLN A 46 -14.17 -7.11 -6.74
C GLN A 46 -12.86 -7.35 -7.51
N GLN A 47 -11.74 -7.04 -6.88
CA GLN A 47 -10.44 -7.59 -7.26
C GLN A 47 -10.05 -8.66 -6.23
N GLU A 48 -9.44 -9.74 -6.69
CA GLU A 48 -8.97 -10.87 -5.86
C GLU A 48 -7.65 -10.53 -5.14
N ILE A 49 -7.60 -9.35 -4.52
CA ILE A 49 -6.42 -8.87 -3.79
C ILE A 49 -6.25 -9.70 -2.53
N GLN A 50 -5.09 -10.33 -2.41
CA GLN A 50 -4.75 -11.19 -1.27
C GLN A 50 -3.24 -11.18 -1.00
N GLY A 51 -2.87 -11.52 0.22
CA GLY A 51 -1.47 -11.68 0.62
C GLY A 51 -1.25 -11.36 2.09
N GLN A 52 -0.08 -10.82 2.40
CA GLN A 52 0.34 -10.59 3.78
C GLN A 52 0.97 -9.21 3.96
N ILE A 53 0.62 -8.58 5.07
CA ILE A 53 1.27 -7.37 5.58
C ILE A 53 1.93 -7.72 6.90
N SER A 54 3.24 -7.51 6.98
CA SER A 54 4.04 -7.79 8.18
C SER A 54 4.51 -6.49 8.82
N PHE A 55 4.38 -6.42 10.13
CA PHE A 55 4.74 -5.27 10.95
C PHE A 55 5.81 -5.69 11.95
N TRP A 56 6.81 -4.83 12.14
CA TRP A 56 7.74 -5.00 13.25
C TRP A 56 8.25 -3.67 13.78
N GLN A 57 8.34 -3.57 15.09
CA GLN A 57 8.83 -2.39 15.78
C GLN A 57 9.74 -2.81 16.91
N LYS A 58 10.89 -2.15 17.04
CA LYS A 58 11.77 -2.36 18.19
C LYS A 58 11.06 -1.78 19.43
N LYS A 59 11.07 -2.50 20.56
CA LYS A 59 10.31 -2.18 21.79
C LYS A 59 10.53 -0.77 22.37
N ILE A 60 11.56 -0.04 21.94
CA ILE A 60 11.87 1.30 22.45
C ILE A 60 12.03 2.29 21.29
N GLY A 61 11.07 3.21 21.16
CA GLY A 61 11.19 4.50 20.46
C GLY A 61 11.52 4.47 18.97
N CYS A 62 11.50 3.29 18.35
CA CYS A 62 11.86 3.13 16.95
C CYS A 62 10.62 3.22 16.04
N PRO A 63 10.79 3.64 14.77
CA PRO A 63 9.69 3.62 13.81
C PRO A 63 9.10 2.22 13.61
N LEU A 64 7.80 2.18 13.32
CA LEU A 64 7.13 0.98 12.83
C LEU A 64 7.63 0.66 11.41
N ASN A 65 8.02 -0.58 11.19
CA ASN A 65 8.39 -1.10 9.88
C ASN A 65 7.22 -1.90 9.32
N ILE A 66 6.99 -1.76 8.01
CA ILE A 66 5.89 -2.42 7.30
C ILE A 66 6.46 -3.05 6.03
N HIS A 67 6.15 -4.33 5.82
CA HIS A 67 6.41 -5.04 4.57
C HIS A 67 5.10 -5.53 3.99
N ILE A 68 4.84 -5.20 2.71
CA ILE A 68 3.58 -5.49 2.03
C ILE A 68 3.88 -6.44 0.87
N SER A 69 3.28 -7.63 0.91
CA SER A 69 3.36 -8.61 -0.18
C SER A 69 1.95 -9.01 -0.57
N LEU A 70 1.46 -8.41 -1.67
CA LEU A 70 0.10 -8.60 -2.18
C LEU A 70 0.13 -8.97 -3.66
N ARG A 71 -0.90 -9.68 -4.09
CA ARG A 71 -1.16 -10.06 -5.48
C ARG A 71 -2.64 -9.88 -5.81
N GLY A 72 -2.99 -9.90 -7.09
CA GLY A 72 -4.38 -9.85 -7.56
C GLY A 72 -4.89 -8.45 -7.89
N TYR A 73 -4.00 -7.45 -7.99
CA TYR A 73 -4.35 -6.15 -8.58
C TYR A 73 -4.61 -6.32 -10.08
N ASP A 74 -5.74 -5.80 -10.55
CA ASP A 74 -5.96 -5.59 -11.97
C ASP A 74 -5.14 -4.37 -12.41
N MET A 75 -4.14 -4.63 -13.25
CA MET A 75 -3.23 -3.61 -13.79
C MET A 75 -3.65 -3.17 -15.20
N GLY A 76 -4.84 -3.59 -15.66
CA GLY A 76 -5.31 -3.40 -17.01
C GLY A 76 -4.61 -4.33 -18.02
N ASP A 77 -5.23 -4.52 -19.17
CA ASP A 77 -4.68 -5.31 -20.26
C ASP A 77 -3.77 -4.42 -21.14
N HIS A 78 -2.48 -4.73 -21.21
CA HIS A 78 -1.53 -4.04 -22.10
C HIS A 78 -1.65 -4.46 -23.57
N HIS A 79 -2.64 -5.30 -23.93
CA HIS A 79 -2.82 -5.86 -25.27
C HIS A 79 -4.05 -5.32 -26.03
N GLY A 80 -4.34 -4.02 -25.92
CA GLY A 80 -5.55 -3.40 -26.50
C GLY A 80 -5.38 -2.48 -27.71
N ALA A 81 -4.17 -2.24 -28.23
CA ALA A 81 -3.96 -1.33 -29.38
C ALA A 81 -3.58 -2.08 -30.67
N HIS A 82 -4.36 -3.10 -31.05
CA HIS A 82 -4.44 -3.54 -32.45
C HIS A 82 -5.75 -3.04 -33.06
N GLN A 83 -5.89 -1.71 -33.18
CA GLN A 83 -6.66 -1.14 -34.26
C GLN A 83 -5.69 -0.64 -35.33
N SER A 84 -5.75 -1.29 -36.48
CA SER A 84 -5.16 -0.85 -37.73
C SER A 84 -5.49 0.61 -38.02
N VAL A 85 -4.47 1.46 -38.22
CA VAL A 85 -4.28 2.37 -39.37
C VAL A 85 -3.20 3.41 -39.02
N GLN A 86 -2.08 3.33 -39.74
CA GLN A 86 -1.10 4.36 -40.14
C GLN A 86 -0.67 5.48 -39.16
N GLN A 87 0.67 5.52 -39.00
CA GLN A 87 1.57 6.68 -39.08
C GLN A 87 2.28 7.09 -37.78
N GLU A 88 3.61 7.08 -37.89
CA GLU A 88 4.62 7.34 -36.88
C GLU A 88 4.42 8.68 -36.15
N GLN A 89 4.32 8.61 -34.83
CA GLN A 89 4.73 9.69 -33.93
C GLN A 89 5.13 9.05 -32.61
N ASP A 90 6.43 9.07 -32.33
CA ASP A 90 7.06 8.56 -31.13
C ASP A 90 6.67 9.44 -29.94
N ASN A 91 5.42 9.30 -29.49
CA ASN A 91 4.92 9.92 -28.28
C ASN A 91 4.45 8.77 -27.38
N GLU A 92 5.43 8.04 -26.83
CA GLU A 92 5.20 7.04 -25.78
C GLU A 92 4.42 7.72 -24.66
N THR A 93 3.10 7.56 -24.69
CA THR A 93 2.24 7.99 -23.60
C THR A 93 2.60 7.08 -22.44
N PRO A 94 3.12 7.60 -21.31
CA PRO A 94 3.51 6.75 -20.20
C PRO A 94 2.33 5.87 -19.80
N ALA A 95 2.56 4.56 -19.73
CA ALA A 95 1.53 3.63 -19.29
C ALA A 95 0.90 4.13 -17.98
N PRO A 96 -0.44 4.04 -17.82
CA PRO A 96 -1.11 4.55 -16.63
C PRO A 96 -0.54 3.86 -15.38
N VAL A 97 0.00 4.68 -14.48
CA VAL A 97 0.52 4.21 -13.20
C VAL A 97 -0.64 4.11 -12.21
N HIS A 98 -1.06 2.89 -11.89
CA HIS A 98 -2.07 2.64 -10.86
C HIS A 98 -1.46 2.86 -9.46
N LYS A 99 -2.08 3.75 -8.66
CA LYS A 99 -1.68 4.04 -7.29
C LYS A 99 -2.65 3.41 -6.32
N HIS A 100 -2.13 2.65 -5.36
CA HIS A 100 -2.91 2.06 -4.27
C HIS A 100 -2.46 2.63 -2.92
N GLY A 101 -3.42 2.93 -2.04
CA GLY A 101 -3.20 3.38 -0.67
C GLY A 101 -3.56 2.29 0.33
N PHE A 102 -2.87 2.29 1.48
CA PHE A 102 -3.11 1.37 2.59
C PHE A 102 -3.41 2.15 3.85
N HIS A 103 -4.44 1.73 4.60
CA HIS A 103 -4.85 2.38 5.85
C HIS A 103 -5.07 1.32 6.93
N ILE A 104 -4.83 1.71 8.19
CA ILE A 104 -5.20 0.90 9.36
C ILE A 104 -6.49 1.51 9.92
N HIS A 105 -7.54 0.69 10.00
CA HIS A 105 -8.83 1.08 10.54
C HIS A 105 -8.88 0.82 12.04
N SER A 106 -9.72 1.57 12.76
CA SER A 106 -9.84 1.45 14.21
C SER A 106 -10.51 0.17 14.72
N SER A 107 -11.15 -0.61 13.84
CA SER A 107 -11.79 -1.88 14.18
C SER A 107 -11.34 -2.99 13.24
N GLY A 108 -11.10 -4.17 13.80
CA GLY A 108 -10.87 -5.43 13.07
C GLY A 108 -12.16 -6.22 12.80
N ASP A 109 -13.33 -5.61 12.94
CA ASP A 109 -14.61 -6.25 12.66
C ASP A 109 -14.83 -6.40 11.14
N LEU A 110 -14.79 -7.65 10.67
CA LEU A 110 -14.98 -8.05 9.28
C LEU A 110 -16.37 -8.65 9.03
N SER A 111 -17.32 -8.52 9.96
CA SER A 111 -18.68 -9.10 9.84
C SER A 111 -19.44 -8.62 8.60
N ASN A 112 -19.11 -7.42 8.08
CA ASN A 112 -19.58 -6.91 6.80
C ASN A 112 -18.41 -6.54 5.87
N GLY A 113 -17.37 -7.37 5.86
CA GLY A 113 -16.14 -7.12 5.13
C GLY A 113 -15.47 -5.81 5.56
N CYS A 114 -14.92 -5.06 4.60
CA CYS A 114 -14.25 -3.79 4.89
C CYS A 114 -15.23 -2.61 5.06
N HIS A 115 -16.55 -2.80 4.96
CA HIS A 115 -17.51 -1.71 5.20
C HIS A 115 -17.69 -1.39 6.69
N THR A 116 -17.52 -2.38 7.56
CA THR A 116 -17.60 -2.22 9.03
C THR A 116 -16.31 -1.71 9.65
N SER A 117 -15.19 -1.81 8.94
CA SER A 117 -13.97 -1.12 9.32
C SER A 117 -14.20 0.38 9.09
N THR A 118 -14.63 1.09 10.13
CA THR A 118 -14.99 2.51 10.13
C THR A 118 -13.99 3.39 9.36
N PRO A 119 -14.42 4.52 8.74
CA PRO A 119 -13.54 5.42 7.97
C PRO A 119 -12.49 6.15 8.84
N ARG A 120 -12.49 5.94 10.16
CA ARG A 120 -11.47 6.46 11.06
C ARG A 120 -10.18 5.67 10.89
N MET A 121 -9.23 6.30 10.22
CA MET A 121 -7.81 5.96 10.31
C MET A 121 -7.36 6.08 11.76
N LEU A 122 -6.63 5.09 12.27
CA LEU A 122 -6.01 5.22 13.60
C LEU A 122 -5.07 6.42 13.60
N THR A 123 -5.35 7.37 14.49
CA THR A 123 -4.49 8.51 14.76
C THR A 123 -3.67 8.26 16.03
N MET A 124 -2.62 9.04 16.24
CA MET A 124 -1.82 8.99 17.48
C MET A 124 -2.67 9.24 18.74
N GLU A 125 -3.85 9.83 18.61
CA GLU A 125 -4.78 10.08 19.71
C GLU A 125 -5.56 8.82 20.11
N ASP A 126 -5.78 7.89 19.17
CA ASP A 126 -6.50 6.63 19.40
C ASP A 126 -5.60 5.54 20.02
N LEU A 127 -4.28 5.77 20.12
CA LEU A 127 -3.29 4.83 20.64
C LEU A 127 -2.88 5.09 22.10
N LYS A 128 -3.59 5.96 22.82
CA LYS A 128 -3.36 6.14 24.26
C LYS A 128 -4.10 5.07 25.07
N PRO A 129 -3.44 4.43 26.06
CA PRO A 129 -4.08 3.47 26.95
C PRO A 129 -5.16 4.10 27.81
#